data_AF-A0A370ICC7-F1
#
_entry.id   AF-A0A370ICC7-F1
#
_cell.length_a   1.000
_cell.length_b   1.000
_cell.length_c   1.000
_cell.angle_alpha   90.00
_cell.angle_beta   90.00
_cell.angle_gamma   90.00
#
_symmetry.space_group_name_H-M   'P 1'
#
loop_
_entity.id
_entity.type
_entity.pdbx_description
1 polymer ?
#
loop_
_entity_poly.entity_id
_entity_poly.type
_entity_poly.pdbx_seq_one_letter_code
_entity_poly.pdbx_strand_id
1 'polypeptide(L)'
;MHYLSAGNWAPPPVTYAGLVAAWLLLGVAIASLVASVVYGVGLIVVHDRANAALFWLITLGALVVFSFYVEPWLDVIGATTYLTNVIDPVVTIVDRPIPWHVVITYTGGIGIATMGAYLIIENGRAARDLFAWAAFISVTECVGEMISCHFGVMLYYDNKALVFGIPLPSLVQNGGMFVLIGWAMAAILPHVHGWRRVVIVPFIAPAVYLAYTLVCTLPSYYAIHNDASRPVSWALAVVSTALNLGAVVAAAYSPTVRRLRAQHSSRTRAVEPVQAAEVPA
;
A
#
# COMPACT_ATOMS: atom_id res chain seq x y z
N MET A 1 -19.11 35.60 -6.43
CA MET A 1 -19.52 34.28 -5.89
C MET A 1 -19.08 33.25 -6.93
N HIS A 2 -17.86 32.73 -6.82
CA HIS A 2 -17.43 31.62 -7.67
C HIS A 2 -18.10 30.37 -7.12
N TYR A 3 -19.00 29.78 -7.91
CA TYR A 3 -19.47 28.44 -7.62
C TYR A 3 -18.24 27.52 -7.60
N LEU A 4 -18.06 26.76 -6.52
CA LEU A 4 -17.25 25.55 -6.54
C LEU A 4 -17.94 24.63 -7.55
N SER A 5 -17.60 24.75 -8.83
CA SER A 5 -17.95 23.73 -9.81
C SER A 5 -17.33 22.44 -9.31
N ALA A 6 -18.14 21.39 -9.12
CA ALA A 6 -17.62 20.05 -8.92
C ALA A 6 -16.50 19.82 -9.96
N GLY A 7 -15.34 19.36 -9.50
CA GLY A 7 -14.13 19.30 -10.32
C GLY A 7 -14.37 18.64 -11.67
N ASN A 8 -13.60 19.05 -12.68
CA ASN A 8 -13.70 18.47 -14.01
C ASN A 8 -13.24 17.01 -13.96
N TRP A 9 -14.18 16.07 -13.82
CA TRP A 9 -13.94 14.63 -13.95
C TRP A 9 -13.74 14.26 -15.42
N ALA A 10 -12.67 14.77 -16.03
CA ALA A 10 -12.37 14.52 -17.42
C ALA A 10 -12.06 13.02 -17.66
N PRO A 11 -12.43 12.48 -18.84
CA PRO A 11 -11.95 11.17 -19.25
C PRO A 11 -10.42 11.16 -19.25
N PRO A 12 -9.80 10.02 -18.91
CA PRO A 12 -8.35 9.96 -18.83
C PRO A 12 -7.75 10.11 -20.23
N PRO A 13 -6.57 10.74 -20.37
CA PRO A 13 -5.89 10.77 -21.64
C PRO A 13 -5.47 9.36 -22.07
N VAL A 14 -5.39 9.15 -23.38
CA VAL A 14 -4.84 7.92 -23.96
C VAL A 14 -3.31 7.98 -23.87
N THR A 15 -2.70 7.03 -23.18
CA THR A 15 -1.24 6.88 -23.14
C THR A 15 -0.79 5.59 -23.83
N TYR A 16 0.43 5.65 -24.39
CA TYR A 16 1.05 4.59 -25.17
C TYR A 16 2.41 4.23 -24.55
N ALA A 17 2.65 2.94 -24.40
CA ALA A 17 3.95 2.41 -23.98
C ALA A 17 4.67 1.73 -25.14
N GLY A 18 6.00 1.75 -25.11
CA GLY A 18 6.82 0.90 -25.97
C GLY A 18 6.60 -0.58 -25.63
N LEU A 19 6.47 -1.43 -26.66
CA LEU A 19 6.18 -2.87 -26.51
C LEU A 19 7.11 -3.56 -25.50
N VAL A 20 8.42 -3.32 -25.60
CA VAL A 20 9.42 -3.93 -24.72
C VAL A 20 9.23 -3.53 -23.26
N ALA A 21 9.01 -2.25 -22.98
CA ALA A 21 8.84 -1.75 -21.62
C ALA A 21 7.58 -2.31 -20.96
N ALA A 22 6.47 -2.37 -21.70
CA ALA A 22 5.21 -2.93 -21.21
C ALA A 22 5.35 -4.42 -20.83
N TRP A 23 6.01 -5.22 -21.68
CA TRP A 23 6.26 -6.64 -21.38
C TRP A 23 7.26 -6.85 -20.24
N LEU A 24 8.29 -6.02 -20.12
CA LEU A 24 9.23 -6.09 -18.99
C LEU A 24 8.53 -5.80 -17.66
N LEU A 25 7.68 -4.78 -17.59
CA LEU A 25 6.91 -4.46 -16.39
C LEU A 25 5.90 -5.55 -16.05
N LEU A 26 5.21 -6.11 -17.05
CA LEU A 26 4.37 -7.29 -16.83
C LEU A 26 5.18 -8.48 -16.32
N GLY A 27 6.38 -8.72 -16.86
CA GLY A 27 7.29 -9.76 -16.39
C GLY A 27 7.69 -9.57 -14.92
N VAL A 28 7.99 -8.34 -14.50
CA VAL A 28 8.27 -8.00 -13.10
C VAL A 28 7.03 -8.23 -12.21
N ALA A 29 5.84 -7.84 -12.68
CA ALA A 29 4.59 -8.10 -11.97
C ALA A 29 4.35 -9.61 -11.78
N ILE A 30 4.56 -10.41 -12.83
CA ILE A 30 4.45 -11.88 -12.77
C ILE A 30 5.48 -12.45 -11.80
N ALA A 31 6.73 -11.98 -11.81
CA ALA A 31 7.75 -12.43 -10.87
C ALA A 31 7.35 -12.12 -9.41
N SER A 32 6.77 -10.95 -9.16
CA SER A 32 6.20 -10.57 -7.86
C SER A 32 5.07 -11.52 -7.43
N LEU A 33 4.14 -11.84 -8.34
CA LEU A 33 3.08 -12.82 -8.09
C LEU A 33 3.64 -14.21 -7.75
N VAL A 34 4.62 -14.68 -8.51
CA VAL A 34 5.29 -15.97 -8.25
C VAL A 34 5.97 -15.95 -6.88
N ALA A 35 6.68 -14.88 -6.53
CA ALA A 35 7.30 -14.74 -5.21
C ALA A 35 6.25 -14.78 -4.08
N SER A 36 5.09 -14.13 -4.28
CA SER A 36 3.93 -14.20 -3.37
C SER A 36 3.39 -15.61 -3.20
N VAL A 37 3.21 -16.35 -4.29
CA VAL A 37 2.76 -17.75 -4.22
C VAL A 37 3.78 -18.61 -3.48
N VAL A 38 5.07 -18.45 -3.78
CA VAL A 38 6.15 -19.16 -3.08
C VAL A 38 6.14 -18.84 -1.58
N TYR A 39 5.97 -17.57 -1.21
CA TYR A 39 5.87 -17.16 0.20
C TYR A 39 4.67 -17.79 0.90
N GLY A 40 3.47 -17.71 0.29
CA GLY A 40 2.25 -18.29 0.84
C GLY A 40 2.30 -19.82 0.99
N VAL A 41 2.89 -20.52 0.02
CA VAL A 41 3.16 -21.96 0.10
C VAL A 41 4.21 -22.26 1.18
N GLY A 42 5.26 -21.46 1.27
CA GLY A 42 6.30 -21.56 2.28
C GLY A 42 5.73 -21.53 3.71
N LEU A 43 4.78 -20.62 3.98
CA LEU A 43 4.07 -20.55 5.27
C LEU A 43 3.33 -21.86 5.60
N ILE A 44 2.72 -22.51 4.60
CA ILE A 44 2.04 -23.80 4.78
C ILE A 44 3.05 -24.91 5.08
N VAL A 45 4.17 -24.93 4.35
CA VAL A 45 5.24 -25.94 4.49
C VAL A 45 5.89 -25.86 5.87
N VAL A 46 6.11 -24.67 6.42
CA VAL A 46 6.63 -24.48 7.79
C VAL A 46 5.56 -24.60 8.89
N HIS A 47 4.37 -25.11 8.54
CA HIS A 47 3.22 -25.33 9.42
C HIS A 47 2.65 -24.06 10.10
N ASP A 48 2.92 -22.88 9.57
CA ASP A 48 2.31 -21.62 10.01
C ASP A 48 0.97 -21.38 9.30
N ARG A 49 0.01 -22.26 9.57
CA ARG A 49 -1.31 -22.25 8.91
C ARG A 49 -2.12 -20.99 9.20
N ALA A 50 -1.91 -20.37 10.36
CA ALA A 50 -2.63 -19.17 10.76
C ALA A 50 -2.21 -17.96 9.89
N ASN A 51 -0.91 -17.76 9.72
CA ASN A 51 -0.40 -16.68 8.87
C ASN A 51 -0.60 -16.98 7.39
N ALA A 52 -0.52 -18.25 6.96
CA ALA A 52 -0.87 -18.63 5.60
C ALA A 52 -2.33 -18.26 5.26
N ALA A 53 -3.27 -18.55 6.17
CA ALA A 53 -4.68 -18.20 5.96
C ALA A 53 -4.89 -16.69 5.88
N LEU A 54 -4.23 -15.91 6.74
CA LEU A 54 -4.26 -14.44 6.65
C LEU A 54 -3.70 -13.95 5.32
N PHE A 55 -2.53 -14.43 4.93
CA PHE A 55 -1.88 -14.06 3.68
C PHE A 55 -2.79 -14.30 2.47
N TRP A 56 -3.40 -15.48 2.37
CA TRP A 56 -4.29 -15.80 1.24
C TRP A 56 -5.58 -14.97 1.23
N LEU A 57 -6.16 -14.68 2.40
CA LEU A 57 -7.34 -13.81 2.49
C LEU A 57 -7.02 -12.37 2.07
N ILE A 58 -5.86 -11.84 2.45
CA ILE A 58 -5.40 -10.50 2.05
C ILE A 58 -5.11 -10.48 0.55
N THR A 59 -4.46 -11.51 0.03
CA THR A 59 -4.16 -11.66 -1.40
C THR A 59 -5.44 -11.74 -2.23
N LEU A 60 -6.46 -12.43 -1.75
CA LEU A 60 -7.79 -12.45 -2.36
C LEU A 60 -8.43 -11.05 -2.36
N GLY A 61 -8.30 -10.32 -1.25
CA GLY A 61 -8.71 -8.93 -1.14
C GLY A 61 -8.01 -8.01 -2.14
N ALA A 62 -6.70 -8.20 -2.34
CA ALA A 62 -5.90 -7.50 -3.33
C ALA A 62 -6.37 -7.78 -4.77
N LEU A 63 -6.56 -9.06 -5.10
CA LEU A 63 -7.01 -9.49 -6.41
C LEU A 63 -8.40 -8.93 -6.75
N VAL A 64 -9.36 -9.03 -5.83
CA VAL A 64 -10.77 -8.74 -6.14
C VAL A 64 -11.14 -7.30 -5.79
N VAL A 65 -10.98 -6.93 -4.52
CA VAL A 65 -11.50 -5.65 -4.02
C VAL A 65 -10.54 -4.51 -4.35
N PHE A 66 -9.24 -4.73 -4.18
CA PHE A 66 -8.27 -3.67 -4.42
C PHE A 66 -8.18 -3.35 -5.92
N SER A 67 -7.98 -4.38 -6.76
CA SER A 67 -7.76 -4.20 -8.20
C SER A 67 -9.00 -3.72 -8.97
N PHE A 68 -10.21 -4.16 -8.59
CA PHE A 68 -11.43 -3.86 -9.38
C PHE A 68 -12.40 -2.91 -8.69
N TYR A 69 -12.14 -2.52 -7.45
CA TYR A 69 -12.95 -1.50 -6.78
C TYR A 69 -12.09 -0.32 -6.36
N VAL A 70 -11.10 -0.54 -5.48
CA VAL A 70 -10.31 0.59 -4.95
C VAL A 70 -9.52 1.29 -6.05
N GLU A 71 -8.85 0.55 -6.91
CA GLU A 71 -7.97 1.12 -7.93
C GLU A 71 -8.69 2.04 -8.92
N PRO A 72 -9.77 1.63 -9.61
CA PRO A 72 -10.48 2.53 -10.53
C PRO A 72 -10.91 3.86 -9.88
N TRP A 73 -11.35 3.83 -8.62
CA TRP A 73 -11.73 5.04 -7.89
C TRP A 73 -10.53 5.91 -7.55
N LEU A 74 -9.39 5.31 -7.21
CA LEU A 74 -8.16 6.06 -6.96
C LEU A 74 -7.53 6.60 -8.24
N ASP A 75 -7.69 5.92 -9.37
CA ASP A 75 -7.29 6.45 -10.68
C ASP A 75 -8.10 7.69 -11.05
N VAL A 76 -9.40 7.67 -10.77
CA VAL A 76 -10.27 8.83 -10.94
C VAL A 76 -9.86 9.99 -10.03
N ILE A 77 -9.62 9.71 -8.74
CA ILE A 77 -9.31 10.75 -7.74
C ILE A 77 -7.88 11.27 -7.88
N GLY A 78 -6.92 10.41 -8.19
CA GLY A 78 -5.50 10.71 -8.35
C GLY A 78 -5.13 11.23 -9.74
N ALA A 79 -6.10 11.25 -10.67
CA ALA A 79 -5.87 11.53 -12.08
C ALA A 79 -4.74 10.65 -12.64
N THR A 80 -4.90 9.34 -12.46
CA THR A 80 -3.99 8.32 -12.95
C THR A 80 -4.61 7.61 -14.14
N THR A 81 -3.79 7.25 -15.12
CA THR A 81 -4.17 6.38 -16.22
C THR A 81 -3.02 5.47 -16.60
N TYR A 82 -3.34 4.38 -17.27
CA TYR A 82 -2.39 3.38 -17.73
C TYR A 82 -2.39 3.28 -19.26
N LEU A 83 -1.35 2.66 -19.80
CA LEU A 83 -1.25 2.34 -21.23
C LEU A 83 -2.51 1.66 -21.75
N THR A 84 -2.80 1.93 -23.01
CA THR A 84 -3.99 1.42 -23.70
C THR A 84 -3.66 0.55 -24.91
N ASN A 85 -2.37 0.41 -25.25
CA ASN A 85 -1.93 -0.12 -26.54
C ASN A 85 -1.20 -1.47 -26.48
N VAL A 86 -0.76 -1.92 -25.30
CA VAL A 86 0.05 -3.14 -25.16
C VAL A 86 -0.41 -3.91 -23.92
N ILE A 87 -1.12 -5.02 -24.11
CA ILE A 87 -1.84 -5.77 -23.05
C ILE A 87 -3.18 -5.08 -22.79
N ASP A 88 -4.23 -5.62 -23.43
CA ASP A 88 -5.59 -5.09 -23.31
C ASP A 88 -6.00 -4.97 -21.84
N PRO A 89 -6.75 -3.92 -21.48
CA PRO A 89 -7.31 -3.80 -20.16
C PRO A 89 -8.19 -5.01 -19.84
N VAL A 90 -8.08 -5.50 -18.61
CA VAL A 90 -8.93 -6.59 -18.11
C VAL A 90 -10.39 -6.16 -18.13
N VAL A 91 -10.63 -4.91 -17.72
CA VAL A 91 -11.95 -4.29 -17.62
C VAL A 91 -11.77 -2.77 -17.62
N THR A 92 -12.83 -2.06 -17.99
CA THR A 92 -12.95 -0.61 -17.77
C THR A 92 -14.02 -0.36 -16.71
N ILE A 93 -13.67 0.36 -15.65
CA ILE A 93 -14.58 0.68 -14.53
C ILE A 93 -14.50 2.19 -14.31
N VAL A 94 -15.65 2.88 -14.22
CA VAL A 94 -15.71 4.35 -14.09
C VAL A 94 -14.83 5.11 -15.11
N ASP A 95 -14.86 4.64 -16.37
CA ASP A 95 -14.02 5.14 -17.46
C ASP A 95 -12.50 5.05 -17.20
N ARG A 96 -12.07 4.14 -16.32
CA ARG A 96 -10.65 3.83 -16.09
C ARG A 96 -10.32 2.42 -16.58
N PRO A 97 -9.40 2.28 -17.55
CA PRO A 97 -8.93 0.99 -18.00
C PRO A 97 -8.01 0.38 -16.92
N ILE A 98 -8.32 -0.84 -16.49
CA ILE A 98 -7.50 -1.58 -15.51
C ILE A 98 -6.71 -2.65 -16.26
N PRO A 99 -5.41 -2.46 -16.50
CA PRO A 99 -4.57 -3.41 -17.23
C PRO A 99 -4.14 -4.58 -16.35
N TRP A 100 -3.81 -5.71 -16.99
CA TRP A 100 -3.36 -6.92 -16.28
C TRP A 100 -2.16 -6.69 -15.37
N HIS A 101 -1.22 -5.83 -15.77
CA HIS A 101 -0.04 -5.58 -14.95
C HIS A 101 -0.41 -4.96 -13.58
N VAL A 102 -1.43 -4.10 -13.51
CA VAL A 102 -1.92 -3.53 -12.24
C VAL A 102 -2.52 -4.61 -11.35
N VAL A 103 -3.41 -5.44 -11.91
CA VAL A 103 -4.06 -6.55 -11.20
C VAL A 103 -3.02 -7.54 -10.65
N ILE A 104 -2.02 -7.89 -11.47
CA ILE A 104 -0.96 -8.83 -11.11
C ILE A 104 -0.04 -8.22 -10.05
N THR A 105 0.35 -6.95 -10.19
CA THR A 105 1.19 -6.25 -9.20
C THR A 105 0.50 -6.17 -7.86
N TYR A 106 -0.78 -5.81 -7.79
CA TYR A 106 -1.50 -5.77 -6.51
C TYR A 106 -1.65 -7.15 -5.89
N THR A 107 -2.01 -8.15 -6.68
CA THR A 107 -2.14 -9.52 -6.20
C THR A 107 -0.80 -10.06 -5.70
N GLY A 108 0.30 -9.76 -6.39
CA GLY A 108 1.64 -10.22 -6.03
C GLY A 108 2.31 -9.42 -4.92
N GLY A 109 1.99 -8.14 -4.75
CA GLY A 109 2.68 -7.24 -3.82
C GLY A 109 1.97 -7.09 -2.47
N ILE A 110 0.65 -6.81 -2.48
CA ILE A 110 -0.07 -6.36 -1.28
C ILE A 110 -0.03 -7.41 -0.17
N GLY A 111 -0.21 -8.69 -0.50
CA GLY A 111 -0.17 -9.79 0.47
C GLY A 111 1.15 -9.82 1.25
N ILE A 112 2.29 -9.82 0.55
CA ILE A 112 3.63 -9.82 1.17
C ILE A 112 3.84 -8.53 1.96
N ALA A 113 3.59 -7.37 1.34
CA ALA A 113 3.87 -6.07 1.94
C ALA A 113 3.08 -5.86 3.25
N THR A 114 1.81 -6.24 3.24
CA THR A 114 0.94 -6.21 4.42
C THR A 114 1.39 -7.20 5.49
N MET A 115 1.66 -8.47 5.12
CA MET A 115 2.09 -9.48 6.09
C MET A 115 3.43 -9.11 6.73
N GLY A 116 4.36 -8.53 5.98
CA GLY A 116 5.63 -8.02 6.52
C GLY A 116 5.40 -6.99 7.64
N ALA A 117 4.58 -5.97 7.39
CA ALA A 117 4.27 -4.96 8.40
C ALA A 117 3.50 -5.54 9.60
N TYR A 118 2.50 -6.39 9.35
CA TYR A 118 1.73 -7.06 10.39
C TYR A 118 2.63 -7.90 11.31
N LEU A 119 3.50 -8.74 10.74
CA LEU A 119 4.40 -9.60 11.51
C LEU A 119 5.45 -8.81 12.27
N ILE A 120 5.95 -7.68 11.75
CA ILE A 120 6.83 -6.79 12.52
C ILE A 120 6.10 -6.25 13.76
N ILE A 121 4.81 -5.87 13.63
CA ILE A 121 3.98 -5.37 14.73
C ILE A 121 3.63 -6.47 15.73
N GLU A 122 3.12 -7.60 15.25
CA GLU A 122 2.67 -8.73 16.06
C GLU A 122 3.82 -9.30 16.90
N ASN A 123 5.01 -9.39 16.32
CA ASN A 123 6.22 -9.83 17.02
C ASN A 123 6.81 -8.75 17.94
N GLY A 124 6.15 -7.60 18.12
CA GLY A 124 6.60 -6.55 19.02
C GLY A 124 7.96 -5.96 18.67
N ARG A 125 8.33 -5.95 17.38
CA ARG A 125 9.60 -5.38 16.92
C ARG A 125 9.64 -3.85 17.04
N ALA A 126 10.84 -3.29 17.00
CA ALA A 126 11.07 -1.86 17.19
C ALA A 126 10.42 -1.01 16.08
N ALA A 127 10.05 0.23 16.40
CA ALA A 127 9.45 1.16 15.42
C ALA A 127 10.36 1.40 14.20
N ARG A 128 11.68 1.41 14.40
CA ARG A 128 12.67 1.53 13.31
C ARG A 128 12.52 0.44 12.25
N ASP A 129 12.10 -0.77 12.63
CA ASP A 129 11.93 -1.89 11.70
C ASP A 129 10.69 -1.65 10.81
N LEU A 130 9.63 -1.02 11.35
CA LEU A 130 8.48 -0.59 10.55
C LEU A 130 8.81 0.55 9.61
N PHE A 131 9.59 1.54 10.07
CA PHE A 131 10.02 2.63 9.20
C PHE A 131 10.98 2.14 8.11
N ALA A 132 11.87 1.21 8.41
CA ALA A 132 12.73 0.57 7.43
C ALA A 132 11.92 -0.22 6.40
N TRP A 133 10.89 -0.96 6.84
CA TRP A 133 9.97 -1.67 5.94
C TRP A 133 9.21 -0.70 5.03
N ALA A 134 8.60 0.35 5.59
CA ALA A 134 7.92 1.37 4.80
C ALA A 134 8.88 2.03 3.81
N ALA A 135 10.09 2.40 4.22
CA ALA A 135 11.07 3.01 3.33
C ALA A 135 11.47 2.06 2.19
N PHE A 136 11.70 0.78 2.48
CA PHE A 136 12.01 -0.22 1.46
C PHE A 136 10.90 -0.35 0.42
N ILE A 137 9.64 -0.45 0.85
CA ILE A 137 8.50 -0.55 -0.06
C ILE A 137 8.32 0.75 -0.84
N SER A 138 8.33 1.92 -0.17
CA SER A 138 8.23 3.22 -0.82
C SER A 138 9.28 3.38 -1.92
N VAL A 139 10.56 3.07 -1.64
CA VAL A 139 11.63 3.19 -2.64
C VAL A 139 11.39 2.24 -3.82
N THR A 140 11.03 0.99 -3.55
CA THR A 140 10.81 -0.01 -4.60
C THR A 140 9.64 0.38 -5.51
N GLU A 141 8.50 0.74 -4.92
CA GLU A 141 7.30 1.18 -5.65
C GLU A 141 7.55 2.48 -6.40
N CYS A 142 8.16 3.49 -5.78
CA CYS A 142 8.43 4.76 -6.44
C CYS A 142 9.39 4.59 -7.62
N VAL A 143 10.41 3.73 -7.51
CA VAL A 143 11.28 3.41 -8.65
C VAL A 143 10.48 2.72 -9.76
N GLY A 144 9.61 1.78 -9.42
CA GLY A 144 8.73 1.11 -10.39
C GLY A 144 7.78 2.08 -11.10
N GLU A 145 7.16 3.00 -10.35
CA GLU A 145 6.29 4.04 -10.90
C GLU A 145 7.06 5.04 -11.76
N MET A 146 8.24 5.52 -11.32
CA MET A 146 9.09 6.40 -12.12
C MET A 146 9.48 5.76 -13.45
N ILE A 147 9.82 4.46 -13.44
CA ILE A 147 10.10 3.69 -14.66
C ILE A 147 8.83 3.62 -15.53
N SER A 148 7.67 3.33 -14.92
CA SER A 148 6.38 3.23 -15.62
C SER A 148 6.00 4.56 -16.28
N CYS A 149 6.19 5.68 -15.59
CA CYS A 149 5.98 7.02 -16.12
C CYS A 149 6.98 7.36 -17.24
N HIS A 150 8.26 7.00 -17.06
CA HIS A 150 9.28 7.24 -18.09
C HIS A 150 8.97 6.53 -19.40
N PHE A 151 8.41 5.31 -19.34
CA PHE A 151 8.07 4.51 -20.52
C PHE A 151 6.61 4.63 -20.99
N GLY A 152 5.83 5.56 -20.42
CA GLY A 152 4.44 5.82 -20.84
C GLY A 152 3.43 4.73 -20.43
N VAL A 153 3.82 3.83 -19.52
CA VAL A 153 3.00 2.73 -19.00
C VAL A 153 1.94 3.27 -18.03
N MET A 154 2.29 4.33 -17.30
CA MET A 154 1.46 4.98 -16.30
C MET A 154 1.64 6.50 -16.40
N LEU A 155 0.57 7.26 -16.18
CA LEU A 155 0.61 8.71 -16.21
C LEU A 155 -0.27 9.30 -15.11
N TYR A 156 0.31 10.20 -14.31
CA TYR A 156 -0.41 11.09 -13.42
C TYR A 156 -0.71 12.41 -14.14
N TYR A 157 -1.85 12.44 -14.83
CA TYR A 157 -2.26 13.61 -15.59
C TYR A 157 -2.84 14.70 -14.67
N ASP A 158 -2.82 15.96 -15.12
CA ASP A 158 -3.28 17.16 -14.39
C ASP A 158 -2.63 17.44 -13.02
N ASN A 159 -1.77 16.55 -12.52
CA ASN A 159 -1.00 16.77 -11.31
C ASN A 159 0.25 17.63 -11.59
N LYS A 160 0.35 18.78 -10.92
CA LYS A 160 1.43 19.76 -11.11
C LYS A 160 2.58 19.60 -10.11
N ALA A 161 2.43 18.73 -9.10
CA ALA A 161 3.37 18.50 -8.00
C ALA A 161 4.01 17.10 -8.10
N LEU A 162 4.70 16.89 -9.22
CA LEU A 162 5.35 15.62 -9.56
C LEU A 162 6.86 15.68 -9.31
N VAL A 163 7.40 14.59 -8.76
CA VAL A 163 8.84 14.32 -8.61
C VAL A 163 9.17 13.16 -9.53
N PHE A 164 9.95 13.38 -10.59
CA PHE A 164 10.26 12.34 -11.59
C PHE A 164 9.01 11.63 -12.18
N GLY A 165 7.90 12.37 -12.32
CA GLY A 165 6.65 11.85 -12.88
C GLY A 165 5.65 11.30 -11.86
N ILE A 166 6.05 11.14 -10.58
CA ILE A 166 5.17 10.61 -9.53
C ILE A 166 4.74 11.70 -8.53
N PRO A 167 3.51 11.65 -7.98
CA PRO A 167 3.05 12.62 -7.00
C PRO A 167 3.93 12.65 -5.76
N LEU A 168 4.26 13.84 -5.27
CA LEU A 168 5.06 14.00 -4.05
C LEU A 168 4.51 13.17 -2.85
N PRO A 169 3.18 13.09 -2.59
CA PRO A 169 2.66 12.28 -1.50
C PRO A 169 2.91 10.77 -1.65
N SER A 170 2.99 10.25 -2.89
CA SER A 170 3.22 8.82 -3.18
C SER A 170 4.54 8.31 -2.59
N LEU A 171 5.55 9.19 -2.46
CA LEU A 171 6.84 8.88 -1.84
C LEU A 171 6.70 8.31 -0.43
N VAL A 172 5.70 8.78 0.32
CA VAL A 172 5.41 8.29 1.67
C VAL A 172 4.23 7.32 1.66
N GLN A 173 3.22 7.59 0.85
CA GLN A 173 1.97 6.84 0.81
C GLN A 173 2.19 5.36 0.46
N ASN A 174 3.04 5.06 -0.54
CA ASN A 174 3.21 3.70 -1.08
C ASN A 174 3.76 2.73 -0.04
N GLY A 175 4.78 3.11 0.73
CA GLY A 175 5.25 2.30 1.86
C GLY A 175 4.41 2.47 3.12
N GLY A 176 3.92 3.69 3.34
CA GLY A 176 3.16 4.06 4.53
C GLY A 176 1.86 3.29 4.71
N MET A 177 1.13 3.05 3.61
CA MET A 177 -0.13 2.31 3.64
C MET A 177 0.03 0.94 4.31
N PHE A 178 1.14 0.24 4.09
CA PHE A 178 1.35 -1.09 4.65
C PHE A 178 1.57 -1.07 6.16
N VAL A 179 2.17 0.01 6.70
CA VAL A 179 2.26 0.21 8.16
C VAL A 179 0.87 0.40 8.76
N LEU A 180 0.03 1.21 8.11
CA LEU A 180 -1.35 1.43 8.58
C LEU A 180 -2.18 0.14 8.48
N ILE A 181 -2.06 -0.61 7.39
CA ILE A 181 -2.77 -1.88 7.21
C ILE A 181 -2.30 -2.90 8.25
N GLY A 182 -0.98 -3.05 8.47
CA GLY A 182 -0.44 -3.93 9.50
C GLY A 182 -0.91 -3.55 10.90
N TRP A 183 -0.98 -2.26 11.21
CA TRP A 183 -1.55 -1.75 12.47
C TRP A 183 -3.04 -2.08 12.59
N ALA A 184 -3.83 -1.84 11.55
CA ALA A 184 -5.26 -2.13 11.54
C ALA A 184 -5.51 -3.63 11.73
N MET A 185 -4.73 -4.50 11.09
CA MET A 185 -4.79 -5.94 11.32
C MET A 185 -4.51 -6.29 12.78
N ALA A 186 -3.44 -5.77 13.37
CA ALA A 186 -3.10 -6.01 14.78
C ALA A 186 -4.17 -5.48 15.76
N ALA A 187 -4.90 -4.43 15.38
CA ALA A 187 -6.00 -3.89 16.17
C ALA A 187 -7.30 -4.69 16.01
N ILE A 188 -7.60 -5.19 14.80
CA ILE A 188 -8.89 -5.82 14.46
C ILE A 188 -8.87 -7.32 14.76
N LEU A 189 -7.81 -8.03 14.35
CA LEU A 189 -7.76 -9.50 14.38
C LEU A 189 -8.01 -10.13 15.77
N PRO A 190 -7.58 -9.54 16.90
CA PRO A 190 -7.91 -10.07 18.24
C PRO A 190 -9.41 -10.12 18.55
N HIS A 191 -10.24 -9.39 17.79
CA HIS A 191 -11.68 -9.28 18.01
C HIS A 191 -12.51 -10.02 16.96
N VAL A 192 -11.86 -10.67 15.97
CA VAL A 192 -12.53 -11.30 14.83
C VAL A 192 -12.19 -12.79 14.74
N HIS A 193 -13.21 -13.63 14.87
CA HIS A 193 -13.05 -15.09 14.95
C HIS A 193 -13.97 -15.82 13.97
N GLY A 194 -13.60 -17.07 13.63
CA GLY A 194 -14.40 -17.95 12.78
C GLY A 194 -14.71 -17.35 11.41
N TRP A 195 -15.96 -17.51 10.94
CA TRP A 195 -16.40 -17.03 9.63
C TRP A 195 -16.26 -15.52 9.45
N ARG A 196 -16.38 -14.73 10.54
CA ARG A 196 -16.20 -13.27 10.48
C ARG A 196 -14.81 -12.90 10.00
N ARG A 197 -13.79 -13.71 10.30
CA ARG A 197 -12.41 -13.49 9.85
C ARG A 197 -12.29 -13.68 8.34
N VAL A 198 -12.94 -14.70 7.79
CA VAL A 198 -12.97 -14.95 6.34
C VAL A 198 -13.64 -13.80 5.59
N VAL A 199 -14.68 -13.22 6.17
CA VAL A 199 -15.41 -12.09 5.55
C VAL A 199 -14.65 -10.77 5.70
N ILE A 200 -14.06 -10.48 6.86
CA ILE A 200 -13.48 -9.15 7.16
C ILE A 200 -12.07 -8.99 6.58
N VAL A 201 -11.21 -10.02 6.70
CA VAL A 201 -9.78 -9.89 6.36
C VAL A 201 -9.53 -9.42 4.92
N PRO A 202 -10.23 -9.93 3.89
CA PRO A 202 -10.05 -9.46 2.52
C PRO A 202 -10.31 -7.95 2.32
N PHE A 203 -11.08 -7.31 3.21
CA PHE A 203 -11.41 -5.89 3.10
C PHE A 203 -10.49 -4.98 3.92
N ILE A 204 -9.66 -5.50 4.82
CA ILE A 204 -8.82 -4.65 5.69
C ILE A 204 -7.87 -3.80 4.85
N ALA A 205 -7.08 -4.42 3.97
CA ALA A 205 -6.12 -3.70 3.13
C ALA A 205 -6.79 -2.66 2.20
N PRO A 206 -7.82 -3.04 1.41
CA PRO A 206 -8.56 -2.09 0.57
C PRO A 206 -9.17 -0.91 1.36
N ALA A 207 -9.86 -1.19 2.48
CA ALA A 207 -10.56 -0.16 3.24
C ALA A 207 -9.59 0.81 3.94
N VAL A 208 -8.52 0.28 4.53
CA VAL A 208 -7.51 1.11 5.20
C VAL A 208 -6.76 1.96 4.18
N TYR A 209 -6.42 1.41 3.01
CA TYR A 209 -5.78 2.20 1.96
C TYR A 209 -6.69 3.32 1.47
N LEU A 210 -7.95 3.02 1.14
CA LEU A 210 -8.91 4.02 0.71
C LEU A 210 -9.11 5.12 1.76
N ALA A 211 -9.26 4.75 3.05
CA ALA A 211 -9.37 5.72 4.13
C ALA A 211 -8.09 6.58 4.26
N TYR A 212 -6.92 5.96 4.14
CA TYR A 212 -5.64 6.64 4.22
C TYR A 212 -5.47 7.67 3.10
N THR A 213 -5.71 7.28 1.84
CA THR A 213 -5.57 8.17 0.69
C THR A 213 -6.59 9.30 0.72
N LEU A 214 -7.85 9.00 1.04
CA LEU A 214 -8.93 9.98 1.13
C LEU A 214 -8.76 10.97 2.28
N VAL A 215 -8.06 10.62 3.35
CA VAL A 215 -7.85 11.54 4.49
C VAL A 215 -6.54 12.29 4.37
N CYS A 216 -5.45 11.60 4.03
CA CYS A 216 -4.12 12.18 4.03
C CYS A 216 -3.73 12.83 2.70
N THR A 217 -4.28 12.37 1.57
CA THR A 217 -3.93 12.87 0.23
C THR A 217 -5.00 13.79 -0.37
N LEU A 218 -6.12 13.97 0.33
CA LEU A 218 -7.23 14.85 -0.08
C LEU A 218 -6.82 16.26 -0.50
N PRO A 219 -5.91 16.97 0.21
CA PRO A 219 -5.47 18.28 -0.23
C PRO A 219 -4.89 18.28 -1.66
N SER A 220 -4.11 17.26 -2.01
CA SER A 220 -3.53 17.12 -3.35
C SER A 220 -4.61 16.82 -4.40
N TYR A 221 -5.58 15.96 -4.06
CA TYR A 221 -6.70 15.67 -4.94
C TYR A 221 -7.57 16.90 -5.21
N TYR A 222 -7.83 17.74 -4.20
CA TYR A 222 -8.49 19.01 -4.42
C TYR A 222 -7.70 19.92 -5.36
N ALA A 223 -6.37 19.94 -5.25
CA ALA A 223 -5.52 20.74 -6.13
C ALA A 223 -5.62 20.29 -7.59
N ILE A 224 -5.65 18.97 -7.83
CA ILE A 224 -5.82 18.37 -9.17
C ILE A 224 -7.20 18.76 -9.74
N HIS A 225 -8.27 18.43 -9.02
CA HIS A 225 -9.64 18.56 -9.54
C HIS A 225 -10.16 20.00 -9.62
N ASN A 226 -9.47 20.97 -9.02
CA ASN A 226 -9.80 22.41 -9.13
C ASN A 226 -8.80 23.16 -10.03
N ASP A 227 -7.97 22.45 -10.80
CA ASP A 227 -6.95 23.04 -11.67
C ASP A 227 -6.07 24.09 -10.95
N ALA A 228 -5.71 23.82 -9.69
CA ALA A 228 -5.00 24.78 -8.85
C ALA A 228 -3.67 25.19 -9.50
N SER A 229 -3.22 26.43 -9.26
CA SER A 229 -1.94 26.88 -9.80
C SER A 229 -0.78 26.02 -9.28
N ARG A 230 0.30 25.90 -10.06
CA ARG A 230 1.45 25.05 -9.69
C ARG A 230 1.97 25.31 -8.27
N PRO A 231 2.14 26.56 -7.78
CA PRO A 231 2.55 26.81 -6.40
C PRO A 231 1.57 26.25 -5.36
N VAL A 232 0.26 26.38 -5.60
CA VAL A 232 -0.78 25.84 -4.71
C VAL A 232 -0.76 24.31 -4.71
N SER A 233 -0.63 23.68 -5.88
CA SER A 233 -0.49 22.22 -5.98
C SER A 233 0.70 21.70 -5.19
N TRP A 234 1.86 22.36 -5.27
CA TRP A 234 3.04 21.98 -4.49
C TRP A 234 2.82 22.17 -2.98
N ALA A 235 2.21 23.28 -2.55
CA ALA A 235 1.92 23.51 -1.14
C ALA A 235 0.99 22.42 -0.58
N LEU A 236 -0.10 22.10 -1.30
CA LEU A 236 -1.04 21.05 -0.89
C LEU A 236 -0.42 19.65 -0.96
N ALA A 237 0.48 19.40 -1.91
CA ALA A 237 1.25 18.16 -1.98
C ALA A 237 2.20 17.98 -0.79
N VAL A 238 2.87 19.06 -0.33
CA VAL A 238 3.69 19.03 0.89
C VAL A 238 2.83 18.74 2.12
N VAL A 239 1.67 19.39 2.22
CA VAL A 239 0.70 19.12 3.31
C VAL A 239 0.25 17.66 3.28
N SER A 240 -0.15 17.14 2.11
CA SER A 240 -0.53 15.73 1.96
C SER A 240 0.60 14.79 2.33
N THR A 241 1.84 15.08 1.92
CA THR A 241 3.01 14.27 2.27
C THR A 241 3.23 14.25 3.78
N ALA A 242 3.12 15.40 4.44
CA ALA A 242 3.23 15.52 5.90
C ALA A 242 2.11 14.76 6.64
N LEU A 243 0.86 14.83 6.15
CA LEU A 243 -0.25 14.06 6.70
C LEU A 243 -0.03 12.55 6.53
N ASN A 244 0.42 12.13 5.36
CA ASN A 244 0.75 10.73 5.08
C ASN A 244 1.82 10.21 6.05
N LEU A 245 2.90 10.98 6.25
CA LEU A 245 3.96 10.65 7.22
C LEU A 245 3.44 10.65 8.66
N GLY A 246 2.67 11.65 9.03
CA GLY A 246 2.08 11.78 10.37
C GLY A 246 1.21 10.58 10.73
N ALA A 247 0.40 10.08 9.79
CA ALA A 247 -0.43 8.90 10.00
C ALA A 247 0.42 7.62 10.18
N VAL A 248 1.51 7.46 9.42
CA VAL A 248 2.45 6.34 9.58
C VAL A 248 3.10 6.37 10.96
N VAL A 249 3.58 7.54 11.40
CA VAL A 249 4.15 7.73 12.74
C VAL A 249 3.10 7.42 13.81
N ALA A 250 1.87 7.92 13.67
CA ALA A 250 0.79 7.67 14.61
C ALA A 250 0.46 6.17 14.72
N ALA A 251 0.38 5.45 13.59
CA ALA A 251 0.16 4.00 13.58
C ALA A 251 1.32 3.25 14.26
N ALA A 252 2.57 3.59 13.92
CA ALA A 252 3.77 2.97 14.47
C ALA A 252 3.95 3.18 15.99
N TYR A 253 3.38 4.26 16.55
CA TYR A 253 3.41 4.57 17.99
C TYR A 253 2.05 4.44 18.68
N SER A 254 1.06 3.84 18.01
CA SER A 254 -0.27 3.64 18.57
C SER A 254 -0.24 2.82 19.87
N PRO A 255 -1.23 2.98 20.77
CA PRO A 255 -1.32 2.19 22.00
C PRO A 255 -1.28 0.68 21.76
N THR A 256 -1.92 0.21 20.68
CA THR A 256 -1.90 -1.20 20.25
C THR A 256 -0.48 -1.69 20.01
N VAL A 257 0.29 -0.96 19.19
CA VAL A 257 1.66 -1.37 18.84
C VAL A 257 2.59 -1.25 20.05
N ARG A 258 2.45 -0.19 20.85
CA ARG A 258 3.23 -0.02 22.09
C ARG A 258 2.99 -1.17 23.07
N ARG A 259 1.74 -1.61 23.23
CA ARG A 259 1.37 -2.74 24.09
C ARG A 259 2.03 -4.04 23.61
N LEU A 260 1.96 -4.34 22.31
CA LEU A 260 2.56 -5.55 21.74
C LEU A 260 4.09 -5.56 21.93
N ARG A 261 4.77 -4.43 21.72
CA ARG A 261 6.20 -4.28 22.01
C ARG A 261 6.55 -4.51 23.48
N ALA A 262 5.73 -3.97 24.39
CA ALA A 262 5.92 -4.15 25.83
C ALA A 262 5.75 -5.62 26.25
N GLN A 263 4.72 -6.28 25.74
CA GLN A 263 4.45 -7.71 25.99
C GLN A 263 5.57 -8.62 25.47
N HIS A 264 6.11 -8.31 24.29
CA HIS A 264 7.27 -9.03 23.75
C HIS A 264 8.50 -8.83 24.64
N SER A 265 8.79 -7.59 25.03
CA SER A 265 9.93 -7.26 25.90
C SER A 265 9.85 -7.95 27.27
N SER A 266 8.66 -8.02 27.88
CA SER A 266 8.45 -8.75 29.14
C SER A 266 8.63 -10.25 28.98
N ARG A 267 8.20 -10.82 27.85
CA ARG A 267 8.34 -12.25 27.58
C ARG A 267 9.81 -12.65 27.38
N THR A 268 10.59 -11.84 26.66
CA THR A 268 12.02 -12.11 26.46
C THR A 268 12.81 -12.02 27.77
N ARG A 269 12.52 -11.02 28.62
CA ARG A 269 13.16 -10.90 29.95
C ARG A 269 12.81 -12.03 30.92
N ALA A 270 11.60 -12.58 30.83
CA ALA A 270 11.19 -13.70 31.67
C ALA A 270 11.84 -15.04 31.27
N VAL A 271 12.38 -15.14 30.05
CA VAL A 271 13.01 -16.36 29.52
C VAL A 271 14.53 -16.36 29.74
N GLU A 272 15.17 -15.21 30.02
CA GLU A 272 16.55 -15.18 30.54
C GLU A 272 16.55 -15.73 31.98
N PRO A 273 17.01 -16.97 32.23
CA PRO A 273 17.11 -17.48 33.58
C PRO A 273 18.27 -16.78 34.28
N VAL A 274 18.09 -16.59 35.58
CA VAL A 274 19.10 -16.44 36.62
C VAL A 274 20.35 -17.29 36.33
N GLN A 275 21.28 -16.79 35.52
CA GLN A 275 22.64 -17.35 35.33
C GLN A 275 23.69 -16.54 36.13
N ALA A 276 23.24 -15.57 36.93
CA ALA A 276 24.11 -14.68 37.70
C ALA A 276 23.85 -14.74 39.22
N ALA A 277 23.41 -15.89 39.74
CA ALA A 277 23.38 -16.12 41.18
C ALA A 277 24.08 -17.44 41.52
N GLU A 278 25.16 -17.30 42.30
CA GLU A 278 25.87 -18.31 43.09
C GLU A 278 26.96 -19.17 42.42
N VAL A 279 28.21 -18.71 42.56
CA VAL A 279 29.25 -19.52 43.23
C VAL A 279 29.99 -18.60 44.22
N PRO A 280 29.66 -18.62 45.53
CA PRO A 280 30.58 -18.13 46.54
C PRO A 280 31.76 -19.10 46.67
N ALA A 281 32.98 -18.56 46.67
CA ALA A 281 34.21 -19.29 46.96
C ALA A 281 34.36 -19.61 48.45
#